data_AF-M8BEV3-F1
#
_entry.id   AF-M8BEV3-F1
#
_cell.length_a   1.000
_cell.length_b   1.000
_cell.length_c   1.000
_cell.angle_alpha   90.00
_cell.angle_beta   90.00
_cell.angle_gamma   90.00
#
_symmetry.space_group_name_H-M   'P 1'
#
loop_
_entity.id
_entity.type
_entity.pdbx_description
1 polymer ?
#
loop_
_entity_poly.entity_id
_entity_poly.type
_entity_poly.pdbx_seq_one_letter_code
_entity_poly.pdbx_strand_id
1 'polypeptide(L)'
;MANVLIDPILRTNPDVGKIYVLIKAKDNEAAMKRLKNEVEDTELFRCLQEIHGKNYHSFVLSKQVPVVGNFREAYIGIAPELAKEIAEEVDVIVNSAANTTFDERFVKLY
;
A
#
# COMPACT_ATOMS: atom_id res chain seq x y z
N MET A 1 -4.83 5.87 -5.70
CA MET A 1 -5.41 6.49 -4.49
C MET A 1 -4.60 6.18 -3.22
N ALA A 2 -3.96 5.02 -3.07
CA ALA A 2 -3.17 4.71 -1.86
C ALA A 2 -2.17 5.84 -1.49
N ASN A 3 -1.45 6.37 -2.49
CA ASN A 3 -0.41 7.38 -2.33
C ASN A 3 -0.95 8.66 -1.67
N VAL A 4 -2.17 9.09 -2.01
CA VAL A 4 -2.79 10.32 -1.47
C VAL A 4 -3.20 10.19 0.00
N LEU A 5 -3.21 8.97 0.54
CA LEU A 5 -3.39 8.70 1.96
C LEU A 5 -2.05 8.52 2.67
N ILE A 6 -1.11 7.83 2.03
CA ILE A 6 0.19 7.50 2.62
C ILE A 6 1.02 8.77 2.88
N ASP A 7 1.15 9.67 1.89
CA ASP A 7 1.97 10.89 2.07
C ASP A 7 1.50 11.75 3.26
N PRO A 8 0.20 12.11 3.39
CA PRO A 8 -0.27 12.87 4.54
C PRO A 8 -0.01 12.19 5.88
N ILE A 9 -0.26 10.88 6.00
CA ILE A 9 -0.01 10.12 7.24
C ILE A 9 1.46 10.21 7.63
N LEU A 10 2.37 9.99 6.68
CA LEU A 10 3.80 10.04 6.95
C LEU A 10 4.28 11.45 7.33
N ARG A 11 3.62 12.50 6.82
CA ARG A 11 3.94 13.90 7.18
C ARG A 11 3.38 14.31 8.54
N THR A 12 2.15 13.92 8.88
CA THR A 12 1.48 14.37 10.10
C THR A 12 1.71 13.46 11.29
N ASN A 13 2.00 12.17 11.04
CA ASN A 13 2.15 11.13 12.04
C ASN A 13 3.37 10.25 11.74
N PRO A 14 4.60 10.81 11.74
CA PRO A 14 5.82 10.09 11.37
C PRO A 14 6.15 8.92 12.31
N ASP A 15 5.57 8.88 13.51
CA ASP A 15 5.72 7.81 14.49
C ASP A 15 4.90 6.55 14.18
N VAL A 16 4.05 6.59 13.14
CA VAL A 16 3.35 5.39 12.65
C VAL A 16 4.33 4.24 12.44
N GLY A 17 3.99 3.04 12.91
CA GLY A 17 4.89 1.88 12.87
C GLY A 17 5.17 1.43 11.44
N LYS A 18 4.21 0.72 10.84
CA LYS A 18 4.24 0.23 9.46
C LYS A 18 2.93 0.54 8.76
N ILE A 19 3.02 0.72 7.45
CA ILE A 19 1.90 0.82 6.53
C ILE A 19 1.99 -0.38 5.59
N TYR A 20 1.12 -1.36 5.80
CA TYR A 20 0.98 -2.50 4.90
C TYR A 20 0.21 -2.06 3.65
N VAL A 21 0.84 -2.16 2.49
CA VAL A 21 0.26 -1.76 1.21
C VAL A 21 -0.05 -3.00 0.39
N LEU A 22 -1.33 -3.32 0.25
CA LEU A 22 -1.76 -4.43 -0.60
C LEU A 22 -1.53 -4.10 -2.08
N ILE A 23 -0.72 -4.89 -2.77
CA ILE A 23 -0.36 -4.70 -4.17
C ILE A 23 -0.64 -5.98 -4.94
N LYS A 24 -1.43 -5.87 -6.01
CA LYS A 24 -1.61 -6.95 -6.98
C LYS A 24 -0.33 -7.15 -7.78
N ALA A 25 0.43 -8.21 -7.51
CA ALA A 25 1.68 -8.52 -8.21
C ALA A 25 1.87 -10.03 -8.31
N LYS A 26 2.82 -10.45 -9.15
CA LYS A 26 3.19 -11.88 -9.29
C LYS A 26 4.02 -12.41 -8.11
N ASP A 27 4.83 -11.55 -7.51
CA ASP A 27 5.80 -11.88 -6.47
C ASP A 27 6.18 -10.59 -5.70
N ASN A 28 6.93 -10.76 -4.60
CA ASN A 28 7.36 -9.66 -3.74
C ASN A 28 8.27 -8.66 -4.46
N GLU A 29 9.12 -9.12 -5.39
CA GLU A 29 9.99 -8.24 -6.17
C GLU A 29 9.17 -7.30 -7.07
N ALA A 30 8.17 -7.85 -7.77
CA ALA A 30 7.24 -7.06 -8.56
C ALA A 30 6.41 -6.11 -7.70
N ALA A 31 5.96 -6.53 -6.52
CA ALA A 31 5.24 -5.66 -5.59
C ALA A 31 6.09 -4.48 -5.12
N MET A 32 7.35 -4.74 -4.75
CA MET A 32 8.29 -3.70 -4.33
C MET A 32 8.58 -2.71 -5.46
N LYS A 33 8.80 -3.21 -6.68
CA LYS A 33 9.01 -2.35 -7.86
C LYS A 33 7.79 -1.47 -8.13
N ARG A 34 6.58 -2.01 -8.00
CA ARG A 34 5.33 -1.25 -8.14
C ARG A 34 5.18 -0.20 -7.05
N LEU A 35 5.44 -0.56 -5.78
CA LEU A 35 5.39 0.39 -4.66
C LEU A 35 6.31 1.59 -4.93
N LYS A 36 7.56 1.32 -5.29
CA LYS A 36 8.53 2.37 -5.61
C LYS A 36 8.05 3.28 -6.75
N ASN A 37 7.69 2.68 -7.88
CA ASN A 37 7.35 3.44 -9.09
C ASN A 37 6.01 4.18 -8.97
N GLU A 38 5.01 3.57 -8.34
CA GLU A 38 3.65 4.11 -8.29
C GLU A 38 3.41 4.98 -7.07
N VAL A 39 4.22 4.88 -6.00
CA VAL A 39 4.01 5.61 -4.74
C VAL A 39 5.18 6.53 -4.44
N GLU A 40 6.40 5.99 -4.27
CA GLU A 40 7.55 6.73 -3.74
C GLU A 40 8.15 7.73 -4.73
N ASP A 41 8.19 7.38 -6.02
CA ASP A 41 8.81 8.19 -7.08
C ASP A 41 7.79 9.16 -7.74
N THR A 42 6.78 9.61 -6.99
CA THR A 42 5.76 10.54 -7.47
C THR A 42 5.96 11.95 -6.93
N GLU A 43 5.54 12.98 -7.68
CA GLU A 43 5.63 14.39 -7.23
C GLU A 43 4.92 14.64 -5.88
N LEU A 44 3.94 13.80 -5.54
CA LEU A 44 3.22 13.86 -4.28
C LEU A 44 4.15 13.74 -3.07
N PHE A 45 5.20 12.92 -3.16
CA PHE A 45 6.14 12.68 -2.05
C PHE A 45 7.25 13.73 -1.95
N ARG A 46 7.24 14.76 -2.81
CA ARG A 46 8.25 15.83 -2.78
C ARG A 46 8.32 16.52 -1.42
N CYS A 47 7.19 16.73 -0.75
CA CYS A 47 7.19 17.32 0.59
C CYS A 47 7.93 16.44 1.60
N LEU A 48 7.73 15.12 1.57
CA LEU A 48 8.49 14.17 2.40
C LEU A 48 9.98 14.18 2.05
N GLN A 49 10.34 14.29 0.77
CA GLN A 49 11.73 14.44 0.34
C GLN A 49 12.38 15.69 0.92
N GLU A 50 11.67 16.82 0.94
CA GLU A 50 12.14 18.08 1.51
C GLU A 50 12.29 18.00 3.04
N ILE A 51 11.36 17.33 3.73
CA ILE A 51 11.40 17.13 5.19
C ILE A 51 12.57 16.22 5.61
N HIS A 52 12.78 15.10 4.92
CA HIS A 52 13.75 14.07 5.33
C HIS A 52 15.10 14.18 4.61
N GLY A 53 15.18 14.92 3.51
CA GLY A 53 16.38 15.13 2.71
C GLY A 53 17.06 13.81 2.33
N LYS A 54 18.33 13.66 2.70
CA LYS A 54 19.14 12.46 2.42
C LYS A 54 18.58 11.19 3.06
N ASN A 55 17.76 11.32 4.11
CA ASN A 55 17.16 10.19 4.81
C ASN A 55 15.78 9.82 4.26
N TYR A 56 15.32 10.46 3.18
CA TYR A 56 14.00 10.18 2.60
C TYR A 56 13.78 8.71 2.30
N HIS A 57 14.68 8.08 1.54
CA HIS A 57 14.52 6.68 1.16
C HIS A 57 14.57 5.74 2.36
N SER A 58 15.48 5.96 3.33
CA SER A 58 15.54 5.12 4.52
C SER A 58 14.29 5.27 5.39
N PHE A 59 13.76 6.49 5.51
CA PHE A 59 12.51 6.75 6.21
C PHE A 59 11.34 6.04 5.53
N VAL A 60 11.11 6.26 4.24
CA VAL A 60 9.98 5.67 3.51
C VAL A 60 10.03 4.14 3.52
N LEU A 61 11.20 3.55 3.26
CA LEU A 61 11.40 2.10 3.29
C LEU A 61 11.18 1.49 4.68
N SER A 62 11.45 2.24 5.74
CA SER A 62 11.17 1.78 7.11
C SER A 62 9.68 1.73 7.44
N LYS A 63 8.85 2.49 6.69
CA LYS A 63 7.43 2.67 6.98
C LYS A 63 6.52 1.85 6.09
N GLN A 64 6.93 1.51 4.87
CA GLN A 64 6.03 0.86 3.90
C GLN A 64 6.40 -0.61 3.70
N VAL A 65 5.41 -1.50 3.83
CA VAL A 65 5.58 -2.93 3.62
C VAL A 65 4.63 -3.38 2.50
N PRO A 66 5.14 -3.70 1.29
CA PRO A 66 4.29 -4.22 0.24
C PRO A 66 3.83 -5.64 0.57
N VAL A 67 2.53 -5.89 0.43
CA VAL A 67 1.92 -7.21 0.61
C VAL A 67 1.33 -7.63 -0.72
N VAL A 68 1.84 -8.72 -1.28
CA VAL A 68 1.25 -9.31 -2.49
C VAL A 68 -0.14 -9.82 -2.15
N GLY A 69 -1.14 -9.36 -2.89
CA GLY A 69 -2.50 -9.89 -2.76
C GLY A 69 -3.44 -9.34 -3.80
N ASN A 70 -4.63 -9.93 -3.86
CA ASN A 70 -5.65 -9.63 -4.83
C ASN A 70 -7.02 -9.64 -4.15
N PHE A 71 -7.68 -8.48 -4.10
CA PHE A 71 -8.98 -8.32 -3.47
C PHE A 71 -10.08 -9.22 -4.06
N ARG A 72 -9.90 -9.75 -5.28
CA ARG A 72 -10.85 -10.67 -5.92
C ARG A 72 -10.70 -12.13 -5.44
N GLU A 73 -9.68 -12.44 -4.65
CA GLU A 73 -9.39 -13.79 -4.16
C GLU A 73 -9.84 -13.97 -2.71
N ALA A 74 -10.07 -15.23 -2.31
CA ALA A 74 -10.35 -15.55 -0.92
C ALA A 74 -9.21 -15.06 -0.02
N TYR A 75 -9.55 -14.52 1.15
CA TYR A 75 -8.58 -13.90 2.07
C TYR A 75 -7.72 -12.81 1.40
N ILE A 76 -8.26 -12.14 0.37
CA ILE A 76 -7.61 -11.04 -0.35
C ILE A 76 -6.30 -11.50 -1.03
N GLY A 77 -6.16 -12.80 -1.29
CA GLY A 77 -4.96 -13.39 -1.91
C GLY A 77 -3.70 -13.35 -1.03
N ILE A 78 -3.86 -13.21 0.28
CA ILE A 78 -2.77 -13.21 1.26
C ILE A 78 -2.69 -14.60 1.91
N ALA A 79 -1.47 -15.09 2.15
CA ALA A 79 -1.27 -16.32 2.90
C ALA A 79 -1.88 -16.21 4.32
N PRO A 80 -2.58 -17.24 4.84
CA PRO A 80 -3.27 -17.15 6.12
C PRO A 80 -2.38 -16.75 7.30
N GLU A 81 -1.13 -17.21 7.32
CA GLU A 81 -0.16 -16.91 8.37
C GLU A 81 0.21 -15.42 8.36
N LEU A 82 0.47 -14.87 7.17
CA LEU A 82 0.77 -13.45 6.99
C LEU A 82 -0.46 -12.57 7.27
N ALA A 83 -1.65 -13.02 6.86
CA ALA A 83 -2.89 -12.32 7.16
C ALA A 83 -3.13 -12.23 8.68
N LYS A 84 -2.80 -13.30 9.42
CA LYS A 84 -2.87 -13.32 10.88
C LYS A 84 -1.86 -12.35 11.51
N GLU A 85 -0.60 -12.37 11.07
CA GLU A 85 0.43 -11.43 11.55
C GLU A 85 -0.02 -9.97 11.36
N ILE A 86 -0.49 -9.63 10.15
CA ILE A 86 -0.99 -8.28 9.85
C ILE A 86 -2.20 -7.94 10.74
N ALA A 87 -3.13 -8.88 10.96
CA ALA A 87 -4.30 -8.64 11.81
C ALA A 87 -3.94 -8.41 13.29
N GLU A 88 -2.80 -8.94 13.76
CA GLU A 88 -2.29 -8.73 15.12
C GLU A 88 -1.54 -7.39 15.27
N GLU A 89 -0.93 -6.86 14.20
CA GLU A 89 -0.17 -5.60 14.22
C GLU A 89 -0.99 -4.36 13.82
N VAL A 90 -2.05 -4.51 13.02
CA VAL A 90 -2.74 -3.37 12.40
C VAL A 90 -3.84 -2.79 13.29
N ASP A 91 -3.70 -1.51 13.63
CA ASP A 91 -4.72 -0.76 14.37
C ASP A 91 -5.86 -0.22 13.49
N VAL A 92 -5.56 0.06 12.20
CA VAL A 92 -6.48 0.74 11.28
C VAL A 92 -6.42 0.12 9.89
N ILE A 93 -7.58 -0.22 9.33
CA ILE A 93 -7.72 -0.72 7.95
C ILE A 93 -8.39 0.36 7.10
N VAL A 94 -7.73 0.76 6.02
CA VAL A 94 -8.29 1.68 5.02
C VAL A 94 -8.50 0.95 3.70
N ASN A 95 -9.76 0.74 3.32
CA ASN A 95 -10.09 0.15 2.02
C ASN A 95 -10.39 1.24 0.99
N SER A 96 -9.43 1.49 0.09
CA SER A 96 -9.57 2.38 -1.06
C SER A 96 -9.39 1.64 -2.39
N ALA A 97 -9.37 0.31 -2.37
CA ALA A 97 -9.20 -0.50 -3.58
C ALA A 97 -10.51 -0.49 -4.38
N ALA A 98 -10.45 0.03 -5.61
CA ALA A 98 -11.58 0.05 -6.53
C ALA A 98 -11.13 -0.45 -7.90
N ASN A 99 -12.02 -1.14 -8.60
CA ASN A 99 -11.84 -1.35 -10.03
C ASN A 99 -12.27 -0.06 -10.75
N THR A 100 -11.38 0.54 -11.53
CA THR A 100 -11.66 1.78 -12.27
C THR A 100 -11.95 1.52 -13.76
N THR A 101 -12.14 0.24 -14.14
CA THR A 101 -12.58 -0.12 -15.50
C THR A 101 -14.07 0.21 -15.65
N PHE A 102 -14.36 1.24 -16.44
CA PHE A 102 -15.73 1.75 -16.67
C PHE A 102 -16.63 0.84 -17.53
N ASP A 103 -16.12 -0.28 -18.05
CA ASP A 103 -16.82 -1.17 -19.00
C ASP A 103 -17.15 -2.56 -18.41
N GLU A 104 -17.25 -2.68 -17.08
CA GLU A 104 -17.74 -3.92 -16.46
C GLU A 104 -19.27 -4.00 -16.58
N ARG A 105 -19.76 -4.91 -17.44
CA ARG A 105 -21.16 -5.35 -17.42
C ARG A 105 -21.46 -5.96 -16.05
N PHE A 106 -22.34 -5.32 -15.27
CA PHE A 106 -22.85 -5.87 -14.02
C PHE A 106 -23.51 -7.23 -14.27
N VAL A 107 -22.80 -8.33 -14.00
CA VAL A 107 -23.43 -9.64 -13.90
C VAL A 107 -23.91 -9.78 -12.46
N LYS A 108 -25.21 -9.56 -12.24
CA LYS A 108 -25.90 -9.97 -11.02
C LYS A 108 -25.72 -11.49 -10.88
N LEU A 109 -24.90 -11.91 -9.93
CA LEU A 109 -24.96 -13.27 -9.41
C LEU A 109 -26.05 -13.27 -8.34
N TYR A 110 -27.12 -14.03 -8.59
CA TYR A 110 -28.18 -14.35 -7.64
C TYR A 110 -27.66 -15.31 -6.57
#